data_AF-A0A8T5HST9-F1
#
_entry.id   AF-A0A8T5HST9-F1
#
_cell.length_a   1.000
_cell.length_b   1.000
_cell.length_c   1.000
_cell.angle_alpha   90.00
_cell.angle_beta   90.00
_cell.angle_gamma   90.00
#
_symmetry.space_group_name_H-M   'P 1'
#
loop_
_entity.id
_entity.type
_entity.pdbx_description
1 polymer ?
#
loop_
_entity_poly.entity_id
_entity_poly.type
_entity_poly.pdbx_seq_one_letter_code
_entity_poly.pdbx_strand_id
1 'polypeptide(L)'
;MVSLVDKLVGLPKILDSANVENVSVDRITEKAQDGIFMVEELAAVLKHKALFFAEIMEKAKKLNEKMYAKEIDFYAVSYLSDFCINSCNYCGHNQELPQERSVLTAKEMEQDFDQVLKYGPAEICILAGEDPRVVTPEFLVMAGNIAKRSDCLGKLERINFNVAPMSVSDFQKIRAGIDHQLQFRVFQESYDPVTYGGHHPSGPKKNFEFRVNAQERALEAGFDEVGIGTLLGLNCNDGGHDYEILSLIAHAYHIKEISGKFPQSISIPRHQKIPNHCFATPNPVDDLSYIAYHGIIRLALPETRIIVTNRERTELRDILRPMINIEDLAARPGVGGNYKAAVCMQNELGDARGPEELITDLRSKGYKVKVRI
;
A
#
# COMPACT_ATOMS: atom_id res chain seq x y z
N MET A 1 -15.50 -3.36 -21.40
CA MET A 1 -15.53 -2.61 -20.12
C MET A 1 -14.77 -1.31 -20.34
N VAL A 2 -15.18 -0.20 -19.73
CA VAL A 2 -14.43 1.08 -19.83
C VAL A 2 -13.10 0.91 -19.07
N SER A 3 -11.98 1.35 -19.67
CA SER A 3 -10.66 1.22 -19.04
C SER A 3 -10.59 2.07 -17.76
N LEU A 4 -9.71 1.70 -16.82
CA LEU A 4 -9.48 2.53 -15.64
C LEU A 4 -9.02 3.94 -16.02
N VAL A 5 -8.12 4.06 -16.99
CA VAL A 5 -7.60 5.36 -17.47
C VAL A 5 -8.75 6.27 -17.92
N ASP A 6 -9.70 5.76 -18.70
CA ASP A 6 -10.86 6.53 -19.15
C ASP A 6 -11.74 7.00 -17.98
N LYS A 7 -11.90 6.16 -16.94
CA LYS A 7 -12.65 6.54 -15.74
C LYS A 7 -11.98 7.67 -14.96
N LEU A 8 -10.64 7.73 -14.95
CA LEU A 8 -9.88 8.76 -14.24
C LEU A 8 -10.00 10.15 -14.89
N VAL A 9 -10.18 10.22 -16.22
CA VAL A 9 -10.24 11.48 -16.99
C VAL A 9 -11.38 12.40 -16.53
N GLY A 10 -12.49 11.83 -16.07
CA GLY A 10 -13.67 12.61 -15.63
C GLY A 10 -13.56 13.17 -14.22
N LEU A 11 -12.73 12.56 -13.36
CA LEU A 11 -12.71 12.86 -11.92
C LEU A 11 -12.32 14.30 -11.58
N PRO A 12 -11.36 14.97 -12.27
CA PRO A 12 -11.03 16.36 -11.95
C PRO A 12 -12.23 17.30 -12.09
N LYS A 13 -13.04 17.14 -13.15
CA LYS A 13 -14.24 17.95 -13.35
C LYS A 13 -15.30 17.71 -12.26
N ILE A 14 -15.42 16.47 -11.80
CA ILE A 14 -16.33 16.13 -10.71
C ILE A 14 -15.87 16.81 -9.41
N LEU A 15 -14.59 16.75 -9.07
CA LEU A 15 -14.03 17.45 -7.90
C LEU A 15 -14.19 18.97 -7.99
N ASP A 16 -13.90 19.56 -9.15
CA ASP A 16 -14.00 21.00 -9.36
C ASP A 16 -15.44 21.50 -9.15
N SER A 17 -16.42 20.75 -9.66
CA SER A 17 -17.85 21.07 -9.54
C SER A 17 -18.50 20.63 -8.23
N ALA A 18 -17.80 19.82 -7.42
CA ALA A 18 -18.32 19.31 -6.17
C ALA A 18 -18.67 20.42 -5.18
N ASN A 19 -19.85 20.32 -4.58
CA ASN A 19 -20.40 21.23 -3.59
C ASN A 19 -21.14 20.42 -2.51
N VAL A 20 -21.51 21.08 -1.40
CA VAL A 20 -22.10 20.41 -0.23
C VAL A 20 -23.61 20.21 -0.30
N GLU A 21 -24.26 20.57 -1.40
CA GLU A 21 -25.72 20.41 -1.53
C GLU A 21 -26.10 18.93 -1.60
N ASN A 22 -26.99 18.50 -0.70
CA ASN A 22 -27.50 17.13 -0.63
C ASN A 22 -26.43 16.04 -0.38
N VAL A 23 -25.28 16.40 0.20
CA VAL A 23 -24.22 15.45 0.57
C VAL A 23 -24.56 14.76 1.88
N SER A 24 -24.44 13.44 1.94
CA SER A 24 -24.62 12.65 3.15
C SER A 24 -23.52 11.60 3.31
N VAL A 25 -22.78 11.67 4.42
CA VAL A 25 -21.76 10.66 4.75
C VAL A 25 -22.41 9.29 5.02
N ASP A 26 -23.63 9.28 5.57
CA ASP A 26 -24.43 8.05 5.72
C ASP A 26 -24.72 7.40 4.38
N ARG A 27 -25.20 8.18 3.40
CA ARG A 27 -25.53 7.65 2.08
C ARG A 27 -24.32 7.05 1.38
N ILE A 28 -23.14 7.67 1.48
CA ILE A 28 -21.88 7.10 0.96
C ILE A 28 -21.63 5.73 1.58
N THR A 29 -21.77 5.61 2.90
CA THR A 29 -21.48 4.39 3.66
C THR A 29 -22.46 3.26 3.34
N GLU A 30 -23.75 3.57 3.28
CA GLU A 30 -24.80 2.61 2.93
C GLU A 30 -24.61 2.09 1.50
N LYS A 31 -24.39 3.01 0.54
CA LYS A 31 -24.20 2.66 -0.87
C LYS A 31 -22.91 1.89 -1.10
N ALA A 32 -21.84 2.20 -0.36
CA ALA A 32 -20.61 1.43 -0.44
C ALA A 32 -20.78 -0.04 0.01
N GLN A 33 -21.63 -0.31 1.02
CA GLN A 33 -21.97 -1.67 1.43
C GLN A 33 -22.77 -2.43 0.36
N ASP A 34 -23.57 -1.72 -0.43
CA ASP A 34 -24.25 -2.26 -1.61
C ASP A 34 -23.31 -2.40 -2.83
N GLY A 35 -22.04 -1.98 -2.72
CA GLY A 35 -21.09 -1.96 -3.82
C GLY A 35 -21.34 -0.87 -4.86
N ILE A 36 -22.00 0.21 -4.48
CA ILE A 36 -22.34 1.36 -5.35
C ILE A 36 -21.37 2.51 -5.08
N PHE A 37 -20.70 2.97 -6.14
CA PHE A 37 -19.75 4.08 -6.06
C PHE A 37 -20.46 5.44 -6.19
N MET A 38 -20.62 6.15 -5.07
CA MET A 38 -21.20 7.51 -5.03
C MET A 38 -20.13 8.57 -5.33
N VAL A 39 -19.65 8.64 -6.58
CA VAL A 39 -18.48 9.44 -6.97
C VAL A 39 -18.66 10.95 -6.71
N GLU A 40 -19.81 11.52 -7.03
CA GLU A 40 -20.07 12.96 -6.85
C GLU A 40 -20.14 13.35 -5.36
N GLU A 41 -20.82 12.54 -4.54
CA GLU A 41 -20.90 12.79 -3.10
C GLU A 41 -19.53 12.63 -2.43
N LEU A 42 -18.79 11.61 -2.83
CA LEU A 42 -17.47 11.36 -2.28
C LEU A 42 -16.49 12.49 -2.64
N ALA A 43 -16.56 13.00 -3.88
CA ALA A 43 -15.81 14.17 -4.30
C ALA A 43 -16.13 15.40 -3.42
N ALA A 44 -17.40 15.62 -3.10
CA ALA A 44 -17.82 16.70 -2.21
C ALA A 44 -17.31 16.51 -0.76
N VAL A 45 -17.39 15.29 -0.22
CA VAL A 45 -16.86 14.99 1.12
C VAL A 45 -15.35 15.16 1.17
N LEU A 46 -14.60 14.77 0.13
CA LEU A 46 -13.15 14.98 0.07
C LEU A 46 -12.78 16.47 0.05
N LYS A 47 -13.39 17.22 -0.86
CA LYS A 47 -13.16 18.67 -1.02
C LYS A 47 -13.52 19.46 0.23
N HIS A 48 -14.60 19.07 0.91
CA HIS A 48 -15.13 19.75 2.10
C HIS A 48 -14.93 18.95 3.40
N LYS A 49 -13.92 18.05 3.45
CA LYS A 49 -13.67 17.11 4.55
C LYS A 49 -13.61 17.74 5.94
N ALA A 50 -13.17 19.00 6.04
CA ALA A 50 -13.15 19.74 7.30
C ALA A 50 -14.54 19.94 7.91
N LEU A 51 -15.58 20.14 7.08
CA LEU A 51 -16.97 20.29 7.53
C LEU A 51 -17.54 18.96 8.06
N PHE A 52 -17.11 17.84 7.46
CA PHE A 52 -17.59 16.50 7.79
C PHE A 52 -16.68 15.74 8.75
N PHE A 53 -15.59 16.34 9.25
CA PHE A 53 -14.52 15.62 9.93
C PHE A 53 -15.01 14.78 11.13
N ALA A 54 -15.79 15.39 12.02
CA ALA A 54 -16.33 14.68 13.19
C ALA A 54 -17.22 13.50 12.78
N GLU A 55 -18.06 13.70 11.77
CA GLU A 55 -18.97 12.68 11.24
C GLU A 55 -18.21 11.53 10.56
N ILE A 56 -17.21 11.84 9.73
CA ILE A 56 -16.30 10.87 9.11
C ILE A 56 -15.66 10.00 10.19
N MET A 57 -15.09 10.63 11.23
CA MET A 57 -14.39 9.92 12.29
C MET A 57 -15.32 9.03 13.11
N GLU A 58 -16.51 9.50 13.46
CA GLU A 58 -17.48 8.71 14.21
C GLU A 58 -17.93 7.49 13.41
N LYS A 59 -18.35 7.69 12.15
CA LYS A 59 -18.89 6.63 11.31
C LYS A 59 -17.83 5.62 10.91
N ALA A 60 -16.62 6.07 10.55
CA ALA A 60 -15.55 5.18 10.12
C ALA A 60 -15.11 4.24 11.25
N LYS A 61 -15.02 4.75 12.49
CA LYS A 61 -14.72 3.94 13.68
C LYS A 61 -15.81 2.92 13.95
N LYS A 62 -17.08 3.35 13.97
CA LYS A 62 -18.22 2.46 14.18
C LYS A 62 -18.30 1.35 13.13
N LEU A 63 -18.08 1.70 11.86
CA LEU A 63 -18.07 0.74 10.76
C LEU A 63 -16.91 -0.26 10.89
N ASN A 64 -15.70 0.24 11.17
CA ASN A 64 -14.53 -0.62 11.32
C ASN A 64 -14.67 -1.58 12.51
N GLU A 65 -15.16 -1.10 13.65
CA GLU A 65 -15.42 -1.94 14.82
C GLU A 65 -16.50 -3.00 14.54
N LYS A 66 -17.56 -2.65 13.81
CA LYS A 66 -18.59 -3.62 13.41
C LYS A 66 -18.04 -4.72 12.51
N MET A 67 -17.13 -4.40 11.59
CA MET A 67 -16.63 -5.33 10.58
C MET A 67 -15.41 -6.15 11.03
N TYR A 68 -14.48 -5.52 11.74
CA TYR A 68 -13.17 -6.09 12.07
C TYR A 68 -12.93 -6.20 13.57
N ALA A 69 -13.88 -5.77 14.41
CA ALA A 69 -13.70 -5.60 15.84
C ALA A 69 -12.46 -4.72 16.14
N LYS A 70 -11.95 -4.80 17.37
CA LYS A 70 -10.72 -4.14 17.77
C LYS A 70 -9.51 -5.04 17.49
N GLU A 71 -9.32 -5.41 16.22
CA GLU A 71 -8.26 -6.31 15.76
C GLU A 71 -7.30 -5.58 14.79
N ILE A 72 -6.00 -5.80 14.96
CA ILE A 72 -4.95 -5.36 14.03
C ILE A 72 -4.15 -6.60 13.65
N ASP A 73 -4.09 -6.90 12.35
CA ASP A 73 -3.16 -7.89 11.85
C ASP A 73 -1.81 -7.26 11.54
N PHE A 74 -0.79 -8.11 11.56
CA PHE A 74 0.55 -7.75 11.13
C PHE A 74 0.91 -8.45 9.83
N TYR A 75 1.63 -7.73 8.99
CA TYR A 75 2.37 -8.33 7.89
C TYR A 75 3.87 -8.09 8.06
N ALA A 76 4.66 -9.12 7.79
CA ALA A 76 6.10 -9.01 7.69
C ALA A 76 6.49 -8.33 6.39
N VAL A 77 7.64 -7.66 6.39
CA VAL A 77 8.16 -6.94 5.23
C VAL A 77 9.61 -7.33 5.03
N SER A 78 9.97 -7.74 3.81
CA SER A 78 11.36 -8.09 3.48
C SER A 78 11.78 -7.45 2.17
N TYR A 79 12.89 -6.72 2.21
CA TYR A 79 13.51 -6.09 1.05
C TYR A 79 14.61 -7.03 0.55
N LEU A 80 14.42 -7.58 -0.65
CA LEU A 80 15.32 -8.56 -1.23
C LEU A 80 16.36 -7.96 -2.17
N SER A 81 16.06 -6.83 -2.79
CA SER A 81 16.99 -6.14 -3.69
C SER A 81 16.71 -4.65 -3.78
N ASP A 82 17.77 -3.85 -3.86
CA ASP A 82 17.73 -2.41 -4.14
C ASP A 82 18.18 -2.08 -5.57
N PHE A 83 18.49 -3.10 -6.40
CA PHE A 83 18.80 -2.91 -7.81
C PHE A 83 17.56 -2.37 -8.53
N CYS A 84 17.69 -1.18 -9.10
CA CYS A 84 16.59 -0.48 -9.74
C CYS A 84 17.12 0.35 -10.91
N ILE A 85 16.49 0.23 -12.08
CA ILE A 85 16.85 0.97 -13.29
C ILE A 85 15.99 2.23 -13.52
N ASN A 86 15.20 2.61 -12.51
CA ASN A 86 14.38 3.82 -12.56
C ASN A 86 15.01 4.96 -11.76
N SER A 87 14.66 6.18 -12.15
CA SER A 87 15.14 7.41 -11.52
C SER A 87 14.07 8.17 -10.72
N CYS A 88 13.20 7.44 -10.01
CA CYS A 88 12.12 8.04 -9.23
C CYS A 88 12.69 9.04 -8.22
N ASN A 89 12.40 10.33 -8.38
CA ASN A 89 13.07 11.39 -7.62
C ASN A 89 12.80 11.36 -6.10
N TYR A 90 11.70 10.71 -5.70
CA TYR A 90 11.23 10.53 -4.32
C TYR A 90 11.66 9.20 -3.69
N CYS A 91 12.48 8.37 -4.35
CA CYS A 91 12.81 7.02 -3.88
C CYS A 91 14.29 6.87 -3.50
N GLY A 92 14.58 6.30 -2.33
CA GLY A 92 15.96 5.99 -1.91
C GLY A 92 16.68 4.99 -2.81
N HIS A 93 15.96 4.15 -3.56
CA HIS A 93 16.56 3.21 -4.53
C HIS A 93 16.72 3.79 -5.94
N ASN A 94 16.52 5.09 -6.13
CA ASN A 94 16.74 5.78 -7.41
C ASN A 94 18.12 5.44 -8.00
N GLN A 95 18.17 5.05 -9.28
CA GLN A 95 19.41 4.64 -9.98
C GLN A 95 20.51 5.72 -9.93
N GLU A 96 20.12 6.99 -9.96
CA GLU A 96 21.03 8.15 -9.98
C GLU A 96 21.69 8.40 -8.61
N LEU A 97 21.19 7.77 -7.53
CA LEU A 97 21.80 7.90 -6.21
C LEU A 97 23.05 7.01 -6.10
N PRO A 98 24.19 7.57 -5.67
CA PRO A 98 25.41 6.81 -5.45
C PRO A 98 25.25 5.97 -4.19
N GLN A 99 24.91 4.70 -4.36
CA GLN A 99 24.81 3.73 -3.28
C GLN A 99 25.28 2.35 -3.73
N GLU A 100 25.85 1.60 -2.81
CA GLU A 100 26.15 0.19 -3.03
C GLU A 100 24.84 -0.58 -3.14
N ARG A 101 24.72 -1.32 -4.24
CA ARG A 101 23.53 -2.14 -4.51
C ARG A 101 23.70 -3.54 -3.97
N SER A 102 22.62 -4.09 -3.47
CA SER A 102 22.59 -5.39 -2.85
C SER A 102 21.36 -6.20 -3.27
N VAL A 103 21.56 -7.51 -3.29
CA VAL A 103 20.50 -8.51 -3.50
C VAL A 103 20.78 -9.67 -2.56
N LEU A 104 19.75 -10.17 -1.89
CA LEU A 104 19.90 -11.32 -0.99
C LEU A 104 20.08 -12.61 -1.80
N THR A 105 21.03 -13.43 -1.36
CA THR A 105 21.13 -14.83 -1.77
C THR A 105 20.02 -15.67 -1.11
N ALA A 106 19.77 -16.88 -1.61
CA ALA A 106 18.76 -17.77 -1.02
C ALA A 106 18.97 -18.01 0.49
N LYS A 107 20.23 -18.19 0.93
CA LYS A 107 20.57 -18.37 2.34
C LYS A 107 20.30 -17.11 3.16
N GLU A 108 20.56 -15.93 2.60
CA GLU A 108 20.26 -14.67 3.27
C GLU A 108 18.76 -14.38 3.33
N MET A 109 17.99 -14.81 2.32
CA MET A 109 16.51 -14.77 2.38
C MET A 109 15.96 -15.63 3.51
N GLU A 110 16.48 -16.86 3.69
CA GLU A 110 16.11 -17.73 4.81
C GLU A 110 16.35 -17.01 6.15
N GLN A 111 17.54 -16.43 6.33
CA GLN A 111 17.88 -15.68 7.53
C GLN A 111 16.96 -14.47 7.75
N ASP A 112 16.67 -13.69 6.70
CA ASP A 112 15.82 -12.51 6.79
C ASP A 112 14.36 -12.88 7.12
N PHE A 113 13.81 -13.90 6.46
CA PHE A 113 12.43 -14.36 6.67
C PHE A 113 12.26 -14.99 8.05
N ASP A 114 13.22 -15.80 8.52
CA ASP A 114 13.14 -16.43 9.85
C ASP A 114 13.03 -15.39 10.97
N GLN A 115 13.66 -14.21 10.82
CA GLN A 115 13.59 -13.14 11.84
C GLN A 115 12.19 -12.54 12.00
N VAL A 116 11.37 -12.56 10.95
CA VAL A 116 10.04 -11.95 10.98
C VAL A 116 8.93 -13.00 11.07
N LEU A 117 9.10 -14.17 10.44
CA LEU A 117 8.11 -15.25 10.45
C LEU A 117 8.05 -15.98 11.80
N LYS A 118 9.08 -15.89 12.65
CA LYS A 118 9.05 -16.41 14.03
C LYS A 118 7.92 -15.82 14.89
N TYR A 119 7.42 -14.63 14.54
CA TYR A 119 6.26 -14.00 15.20
C TYR A 119 4.92 -14.53 14.66
N GLY A 120 4.91 -15.29 13.57
CA GLY A 120 3.71 -15.86 12.94
C GLY A 120 2.76 -14.83 12.33
N PRO A 121 3.23 -13.84 11.54
CA PRO A 121 2.35 -12.95 10.80
C PRO A 121 1.54 -13.71 9.75
N ALA A 122 0.34 -13.23 9.42
CA ALA A 122 -0.51 -13.85 8.41
C ALA A 122 -0.02 -13.59 6.97
N GLU A 123 0.78 -12.53 6.77
CA GLU A 123 1.29 -12.14 5.46
C GLU A 123 2.78 -11.80 5.54
N ILE A 124 3.52 -12.12 4.48
CA ILE A 124 4.84 -11.54 4.20
C ILE A 124 4.77 -10.78 2.87
N CYS A 125 5.24 -9.54 2.88
CA CYS A 125 5.40 -8.71 1.71
C CYS A 125 6.86 -8.68 1.29
N ILE A 126 7.12 -9.20 0.09
CA ILE A 126 8.42 -9.26 -0.57
C ILE A 126 8.57 -8.04 -1.46
N LEU A 127 9.59 -7.24 -1.20
CA LEU A 127 9.92 -6.03 -1.95
C LEU A 127 11.24 -6.19 -2.68
N ALA A 128 11.29 -5.67 -3.89
CA ALA A 128 12.52 -5.57 -4.65
C ALA A 128 12.45 -4.37 -5.61
N GLY A 129 13.61 -3.78 -5.90
CA GLY A 129 13.75 -2.78 -6.97
C GLY A 129 13.43 -3.36 -8.35
N GLU A 130 13.37 -2.48 -9.35
CA GLU A 130 13.05 -2.86 -10.72
C GLU A 130 14.34 -3.00 -11.52
N ASP A 131 14.94 -4.19 -11.54
CA ASP A 131 15.99 -4.54 -12.50
C ASP A 131 15.72 -5.95 -13.04
N PRO A 132 15.28 -6.12 -14.29
CA PRO A 132 14.88 -7.41 -14.84
C PRO A 132 16.07 -8.39 -15.00
N ARG A 133 17.31 -7.95 -14.81
CA ARG A 133 18.49 -8.84 -14.78
C ARG A 133 18.68 -9.50 -13.42
N VAL A 134 18.10 -8.91 -12.37
CA VAL A 134 18.24 -9.35 -10.97
C VAL A 134 16.92 -9.93 -10.47
N VAL A 135 15.82 -9.18 -10.63
CA VAL A 135 14.49 -9.52 -10.14
C VAL A 135 13.68 -10.14 -11.26
N THR A 136 14.02 -11.39 -11.60
CA THR A 136 13.30 -12.19 -12.60
C THR A 136 12.07 -12.88 -11.99
N PRO A 137 11.13 -13.41 -12.80
CA PRO A 137 10.06 -14.27 -12.29
C PRO A 137 10.59 -15.46 -11.48
N GLU A 138 11.69 -16.09 -11.91
CA GLU A 138 12.32 -17.21 -11.23
C GLU A 138 12.89 -16.82 -9.86
N PHE A 139 13.45 -15.60 -9.76
CA PHE A 139 13.89 -15.04 -8.47
C PHE A 139 12.71 -14.90 -7.49
N LEU A 140 11.56 -14.41 -7.96
CA LEU A 140 10.35 -14.26 -7.13
C LEU A 140 9.73 -15.60 -6.75
N VAL A 141 9.73 -16.58 -7.66
CA VAL A 141 9.33 -17.96 -7.38
C VAL A 141 10.21 -18.58 -6.30
N MET A 142 11.53 -18.40 -6.41
CA MET A 142 12.48 -18.87 -5.40
C MET A 142 12.20 -18.20 -4.05
N ALA A 143 12.06 -16.88 -4.02
CA ALA A 143 11.78 -16.13 -2.79
C ALA A 143 10.47 -16.55 -2.12
N GLY A 144 9.38 -16.70 -2.88
CA GLY A 144 8.11 -17.17 -2.34
C GLY A 144 8.19 -18.58 -1.77
N ASN A 145 8.89 -19.50 -2.45
CA ASN A 145 9.09 -20.86 -1.94
C ASN A 145 10.00 -20.89 -0.70
N ILE A 146 10.99 -20.00 -0.58
CA ILE A 146 11.78 -19.85 0.64
C ILE A 146 10.90 -19.34 1.78
N ALA A 147 10.08 -18.30 1.55
CA ALA A 147 9.15 -17.77 2.56
C ALA A 147 8.20 -18.85 3.09
N LYS A 148 7.62 -19.68 2.20
CA LYS A 148 6.78 -20.83 2.58
C LYS A 148 7.52 -21.84 3.47
N ARG A 149 8.80 -22.13 3.17
CA ARG A 149 9.61 -23.06 3.98
C ARG A 149 10.06 -22.47 5.32
N SER A 150 10.31 -21.16 5.37
CA SER A 150 10.67 -20.42 6.58
C SER A 150 9.50 -20.23 7.55
N ASP A 151 8.24 -20.39 7.11
CA ASP A 151 7.09 -20.39 8.00
C ASP A 151 6.99 -21.69 8.82
N CYS A 152 7.85 -21.79 9.85
CA CYS A 152 7.86 -22.92 10.77
C CYS A 152 6.59 -23.01 11.64
N LEU A 153 5.74 -21.97 11.65
CA LEU A 153 4.54 -21.91 12.48
C LEU A 153 3.26 -22.30 11.74
N GLY A 154 3.31 -22.39 10.40
CA GLY A 154 2.14 -22.63 9.56
C GLY A 154 1.10 -21.52 9.71
N LYS A 155 1.55 -20.27 9.90
CA LYS A 155 0.69 -19.09 10.10
C LYS A 155 0.66 -18.17 8.90
N LEU A 156 1.55 -18.36 7.93
CA LEU A 156 1.57 -17.58 6.72
C LEU A 156 0.37 -17.96 5.85
N GLU A 157 -0.60 -17.06 5.78
CA GLU A 157 -1.79 -17.19 4.94
C GLU A 157 -1.54 -16.64 3.54
N ARG A 158 -0.58 -15.72 3.37
CA ARG A 158 -0.37 -15.00 2.10
C ARG A 158 1.08 -14.62 1.85
N ILE A 159 1.52 -14.80 0.61
CA ILE A 159 2.77 -14.21 0.11
C ILE A 159 2.41 -13.06 -0.83
N ASN A 160 2.86 -11.87 -0.48
CA ASN A 160 2.62 -10.67 -1.26
C ASN A 160 3.90 -10.23 -1.98
N PHE A 161 3.78 -9.92 -3.26
CA PHE A 161 4.82 -9.29 -4.04
C PHE A 161 4.53 -7.81 -4.26
N ASN A 162 5.37 -6.94 -3.68
CA ASN A 162 5.42 -5.52 -3.99
C ASN A 162 6.68 -5.19 -4.78
N VAL A 163 6.57 -5.49 -6.07
CA VAL A 163 7.63 -5.41 -7.08
C VAL A 163 7.11 -4.68 -8.32
N ALA A 164 7.98 -4.44 -9.29
CA ALA A 164 7.60 -3.81 -10.54
C ALA A 164 6.49 -4.56 -11.28
N PRO A 165 5.60 -3.85 -12.02
CA PRO A 165 4.65 -4.47 -12.92
C PRO A 165 5.32 -5.40 -13.94
N MET A 166 4.70 -6.54 -14.21
CA MET A 166 5.21 -7.51 -15.19
C MET A 166 4.18 -7.78 -16.29
N SER A 167 4.59 -8.58 -17.28
CA SER A 167 3.67 -9.12 -18.29
C SER A 167 2.76 -10.19 -17.66
N VAL A 168 1.60 -10.46 -18.28
CA VAL A 168 0.71 -11.57 -17.86
C VAL A 168 1.48 -12.90 -17.86
N SER A 169 2.30 -13.15 -18.89
CA SER A 169 3.12 -14.38 -18.98
C SER A 169 4.09 -14.52 -17.81
N ASP A 170 4.69 -13.43 -17.34
CA ASP A 170 5.64 -13.47 -16.23
C ASP A 170 4.92 -13.65 -14.90
N PHE A 171 3.78 -13.00 -14.70
CA PHE A 171 2.92 -13.29 -13.55
C PHE A 171 2.43 -14.74 -13.54
N GLN A 172 2.10 -15.33 -14.69
CA GLN A 172 1.71 -16.74 -14.80
C GLN A 172 2.84 -17.68 -14.37
N LYS A 173 4.10 -17.38 -14.73
CA LYS A 173 5.26 -18.15 -14.25
C LYS A 173 5.35 -18.10 -12.73
N ILE A 174 5.18 -16.91 -12.13
CA ILE A 174 5.21 -16.74 -10.67
C ILE A 174 4.10 -17.53 -10.01
N ARG A 175 2.86 -17.39 -10.51
CA ARG A 175 1.70 -18.08 -9.96
C ARG A 175 1.83 -19.59 -10.04
N ALA A 176 2.29 -20.12 -11.17
CA ALA A 176 2.49 -21.56 -11.36
C ALA A 176 3.65 -22.13 -10.52
N GLY A 177 4.65 -21.30 -10.19
CA GLY A 177 5.83 -21.70 -9.43
C GLY A 177 5.65 -21.73 -7.91
N ILE A 178 4.55 -21.19 -7.37
CA ILE A 178 4.33 -21.09 -5.92
C ILE A 178 2.95 -21.65 -5.57
N ASP A 179 2.93 -22.76 -4.85
CA ASP A 179 1.71 -23.34 -4.28
C ASP A 179 1.36 -22.67 -2.94
N HIS A 180 0.90 -21.43 -3.01
CA HIS A 180 0.44 -20.62 -1.87
C HIS A 180 -0.57 -19.58 -2.37
N GLN A 181 -1.40 -19.03 -1.47
CA GLN A 181 -2.18 -17.83 -1.78
C GLN A 181 -1.24 -16.63 -2.02
N LEU A 182 -1.39 -15.99 -3.18
CA LEU A 182 -0.55 -14.90 -3.64
C LEU A 182 -1.33 -13.59 -3.75
N GLN A 183 -0.70 -12.51 -3.29
CA GLN A 183 -1.15 -11.15 -3.53
C GLN A 183 -0.13 -10.41 -4.40
N PHE A 184 -0.59 -9.63 -5.38
CA PHE A 184 0.26 -8.63 -6.04
C PHE A 184 -0.12 -7.23 -5.58
N ARG A 185 0.81 -6.49 -5.00
CA ARG A 185 0.59 -5.13 -4.51
C ARG A 185 1.50 -4.17 -5.26
N VAL A 186 0.94 -3.16 -5.91
CA VAL A 186 1.75 -2.07 -6.46
C VAL A 186 1.04 -0.74 -6.29
N PHE A 187 1.78 0.29 -5.91
CA PHE A 187 1.23 1.62 -5.71
C PHE A 187 1.31 2.39 -7.02
N GLN A 188 0.23 3.04 -7.40
CA GLN A 188 0.23 3.92 -8.57
C GLN A 188 1.11 5.16 -8.34
N GLU A 189 1.45 5.47 -7.09
CA GLU A 189 2.26 6.62 -6.64
C GLU A 189 1.56 7.95 -6.83
N SER A 190 1.07 8.23 -8.04
CA SER A 190 0.14 9.32 -8.35
C SER A 190 -0.73 8.90 -9.52
N TYR A 191 -2.04 9.10 -9.40
CA TYR A 191 -3.01 8.86 -10.46
C TYR A 191 -3.07 9.99 -11.48
N ASP A 192 -2.44 11.14 -11.21
CA ASP A 192 -2.36 12.26 -12.16
C ASP A 192 -1.22 12.00 -13.15
N PRO A 193 -1.49 11.82 -14.45
CA PRO A 193 -0.46 11.44 -15.42
C PRO A 193 0.69 12.46 -15.54
N VAL A 194 0.40 13.75 -15.32
CA VAL A 194 1.40 14.83 -15.37
C VAL A 194 2.35 14.74 -14.16
N THR A 195 1.79 14.68 -12.96
CA THR A 195 2.54 14.45 -11.70
C THR A 195 3.34 13.17 -11.79
N TYR A 196 2.72 12.08 -12.23
CA TYR A 196 3.38 10.80 -12.41
C TYR A 196 4.58 10.91 -13.35
N GLY A 197 4.41 11.51 -14.53
CA GLY A 197 5.51 11.72 -15.48
C GLY A 197 6.66 12.55 -14.89
N GLY A 198 6.36 13.60 -14.13
CA GLY A 198 7.35 14.44 -13.46
C GLY A 198 8.17 13.72 -12.38
N HIS A 199 7.59 12.72 -11.72
CA HIS A 199 8.25 11.94 -10.67
C HIS A 199 8.91 10.64 -11.16
N HIS A 200 8.70 10.25 -12.41
CA HIS A 200 9.27 9.04 -13.02
C HIS A 200 9.99 9.36 -14.34
N PRO A 201 11.11 10.12 -14.32
CA PRO A 201 11.72 10.67 -15.54
C PRO A 201 12.40 9.62 -16.44
N SER A 202 12.91 8.51 -15.90
CA SER A 202 13.52 7.43 -16.68
C SER A 202 13.26 6.04 -16.09
N GLY A 203 13.52 5.02 -16.91
CA GLY A 203 13.24 3.61 -16.63
C GLY A 203 11.83 3.18 -17.04
N PRO A 204 11.49 1.87 -16.92
CA PRO A 204 10.18 1.35 -17.33
C PRO A 204 9.02 1.90 -16.50
N LYS A 205 9.26 2.29 -15.24
CA LYS A 205 8.24 2.85 -14.35
C LYS A 205 7.63 4.13 -14.91
N LYS A 206 8.27 4.86 -15.84
CA LYS A 206 7.63 6.04 -16.48
C LYS A 206 6.34 5.72 -17.24
N ASN A 207 6.10 4.44 -17.61
CA ASN A 207 4.90 4.04 -18.31
C ASN A 207 3.70 3.98 -17.37
N PHE A 208 2.93 5.07 -17.33
CA PHE A 208 1.74 5.23 -16.50
C PHE A 208 0.71 4.12 -16.74
N GLU A 209 0.31 3.89 -17.99
CA GLU A 209 -0.74 2.92 -18.34
C GLU A 209 -0.33 1.49 -18.02
N PHE A 210 0.94 1.15 -18.26
CA PHE A 210 1.44 -0.17 -17.90
C PHE A 210 1.39 -0.38 -16.39
N ARG A 211 1.69 0.64 -15.57
CA ARG A 211 1.63 0.52 -14.12
C ARG A 211 0.21 0.48 -13.57
N VAL A 212 -0.68 1.35 -14.04
CA VAL A 212 -2.03 1.48 -13.48
C VAL A 212 -2.89 0.24 -13.74
N ASN A 213 -2.64 -0.46 -14.86
CA ASN A 213 -3.31 -1.70 -15.22
C ASN A 213 -2.58 -2.97 -14.70
N ALA A 214 -1.62 -2.85 -13.79
CA ALA A 214 -0.80 -3.98 -13.35
C ALA A 214 -1.58 -5.02 -12.54
N GLN A 215 -2.52 -4.57 -11.70
CA GLN A 215 -3.40 -5.42 -10.91
C GLN A 215 -4.31 -6.28 -11.79
N GLU A 216 -4.85 -5.72 -12.87
CA GLU A 216 -5.65 -6.47 -13.84
C GLU A 216 -4.84 -7.61 -14.46
N ARG A 217 -3.60 -7.34 -14.88
CA ARG A 217 -2.70 -8.38 -15.42
C ARG A 217 -2.34 -9.45 -14.40
N ALA A 218 -2.16 -9.09 -13.12
CA ALA A 218 -1.89 -10.06 -12.07
C ALA A 218 -3.10 -10.97 -11.82
N LEU A 219 -4.32 -10.41 -11.80
CA LEU A 219 -5.57 -11.16 -11.67
C LEU A 219 -5.81 -12.07 -12.89
N GLU A 220 -5.57 -11.58 -14.11
CA GLU A 220 -5.63 -12.37 -15.34
C GLU A 220 -4.65 -13.57 -15.30
N ALA A 221 -3.48 -13.37 -14.70
CA ALA A 221 -2.47 -14.41 -14.51
C ALA A 221 -2.79 -15.41 -13.37
N GLY A 222 -3.89 -15.21 -12.64
CA GLY A 222 -4.36 -16.11 -11.60
C GLY A 222 -3.82 -15.82 -10.19
N PHE A 223 -3.31 -14.62 -9.93
CA PHE A 223 -3.10 -14.18 -8.54
C PHE A 223 -4.42 -14.14 -7.79
N ASP A 224 -4.42 -14.56 -6.54
CA ASP A 224 -5.65 -14.70 -5.76
C ASP A 224 -6.24 -13.33 -5.39
N GLU A 225 -5.36 -12.37 -5.11
CA GLU A 225 -5.71 -11.04 -4.60
C GLU A 225 -4.75 -9.96 -5.10
N VAL A 226 -5.18 -8.71 -5.00
CA VAL A 226 -4.36 -7.53 -5.31
C VAL A 226 -4.40 -6.49 -4.20
N GLY A 227 -3.35 -5.67 -4.15
CA GLY A 227 -3.30 -4.47 -3.32
C GLY A 227 -3.01 -3.23 -4.17
N ILE A 228 -3.60 -2.10 -3.80
CA ILE A 228 -3.42 -0.82 -4.49
C ILE A 228 -2.97 0.27 -3.50
N GLY A 229 -2.43 1.36 -4.03
CA GLY A 229 -2.06 2.50 -3.21
C GLY A 229 -1.63 3.72 -4.00
N THR A 230 -1.48 4.84 -3.31
CA THR A 230 -0.95 6.10 -3.86
C THR A 230 -0.04 6.77 -2.84
N LEU A 231 1.06 7.39 -3.29
CA LEU A 231 2.05 8.02 -2.44
C LEU A 231 1.65 9.49 -2.24
N LEU A 232 1.10 9.78 -1.07
CA LEU A 232 0.58 11.10 -0.81
C LEU A 232 1.70 12.13 -0.68
N GLY A 233 1.48 13.24 -1.36
CA GLY A 233 2.30 14.46 -1.33
C GLY A 233 3.16 14.72 -2.56
N LEU A 234 3.10 13.84 -3.57
CA LEU A 234 3.70 14.10 -4.89
C LEU A 234 2.89 15.12 -5.71
N ASN A 235 1.57 14.94 -5.75
CA ASN A 235 0.67 15.78 -6.54
C ASN A 235 0.52 17.18 -5.92
N CYS A 236 1.10 18.18 -6.59
CA CYS A 236 1.13 19.57 -6.14
C CYS A 236 -0.01 20.44 -6.67
N ASN A 237 -0.95 19.86 -7.43
CA ASN A 237 -2.13 20.58 -7.88
C ASN A 237 -3.02 20.96 -6.69
N ASP A 238 -3.80 22.03 -6.83
CA ASP A 238 -4.86 22.35 -5.88
C ASP A 238 -5.88 21.19 -5.82
N GLY A 239 -6.23 20.76 -4.61
CA GLY A 239 -7.01 19.53 -4.42
C GLY A 239 -6.31 18.23 -4.85
N GLY A 240 -4.98 18.25 -5.08
CA GLY A 240 -4.23 17.09 -5.58
C GLY A 240 -4.40 15.84 -4.72
N HIS A 241 -4.36 15.96 -3.39
CA HIS A 241 -4.59 14.81 -2.49
C HIS A 241 -6.02 14.27 -2.61
N ASP A 242 -7.01 15.13 -2.75
CA ASP A 242 -8.42 14.73 -2.90
C ASP A 242 -8.60 13.93 -4.20
N TYR A 243 -7.94 14.38 -5.29
CA TYR A 243 -7.90 13.65 -6.55
C TYR A 243 -7.23 12.28 -6.42
N GLU A 244 -6.09 12.19 -5.73
CA GLU A 244 -5.40 10.92 -5.50
C GLU A 244 -6.28 9.91 -4.74
N ILE A 245 -7.01 10.36 -3.71
CA ILE A 245 -7.89 9.50 -2.91
C ILE A 245 -9.14 9.09 -3.70
N LEU A 246 -9.77 10.02 -4.43
CA LEU A 246 -10.92 9.70 -5.27
C LEU A 246 -10.55 8.69 -6.37
N SER A 247 -9.39 8.89 -7.01
CA SER A 247 -8.85 7.99 -8.04
C SER A 247 -8.52 6.61 -7.49
N LEU A 248 -7.93 6.54 -6.29
CA LEU A 248 -7.67 5.28 -5.60
C LEU A 248 -8.96 4.49 -5.33
N ILE A 249 -10.02 5.18 -4.89
CA ILE A 249 -11.32 4.55 -4.63
C ILE A 249 -11.95 4.11 -5.96
N ALA A 250 -11.90 4.94 -7.01
CA ALA A 250 -12.36 4.56 -8.35
C ALA A 250 -11.62 3.33 -8.89
N HIS A 251 -10.31 3.21 -8.64
CA HIS A 251 -9.53 2.03 -8.98
C HIS A 251 -10.02 0.79 -8.21
N ALA A 252 -10.31 0.89 -6.92
CA ALA A 252 -10.88 -0.22 -6.16
C ALA A 252 -12.21 -0.72 -6.75
N TYR A 253 -13.10 0.20 -7.15
CA TYR A 253 -14.36 -0.15 -7.82
C TYR A 253 -14.14 -0.76 -9.20
N HIS A 254 -13.17 -0.27 -9.98
CA HIS A 254 -12.80 -0.89 -11.24
C HIS A 254 -12.30 -2.33 -11.05
N ILE A 255 -11.46 -2.59 -10.03
CA ILE A 255 -11.02 -3.95 -9.68
C ILE A 255 -12.23 -4.84 -9.33
N LYS A 256 -13.19 -4.32 -8.57
CA LYS A 256 -14.44 -5.05 -8.26
C LYS A 256 -15.25 -5.36 -9.51
N GLU A 257 -15.34 -4.45 -10.47
CA GLU A 257 -16.06 -4.68 -11.73
C GLU A 257 -15.41 -5.79 -12.59
N ILE A 258 -14.07 -5.84 -12.67
CA ILE A 258 -13.37 -6.86 -13.48
C ILE A 258 -13.26 -8.22 -12.78
N SER A 259 -13.19 -8.26 -11.45
CA SER A 259 -12.85 -9.48 -10.70
C SER A 259 -13.95 -10.00 -9.77
N GLY A 260 -15.01 -9.20 -9.56
CA GLY A 260 -16.06 -9.48 -8.59
C GLY A 260 -15.67 -9.22 -7.13
N LYS A 261 -14.43 -8.81 -6.84
CA LYS A 261 -13.94 -8.52 -5.49
C LYS A 261 -13.21 -7.18 -5.43
N PHE A 262 -13.33 -6.47 -4.31
CA PHE A 262 -12.46 -5.33 -4.06
C PHE A 262 -11.00 -5.77 -3.86
N PRO A 263 -10.00 -4.87 -4.05
CA PRO A 263 -8.63 -5.17 -3.68
C PRO A 263 -8.58 -5.56 -2.19
N GLN A 264 -7.77 -6.56 -1.86
CA GLN A 264 -7.64 -7.07 -0.49
C GLN A 264 -7.13 -5.99 0.46
N SER A 265 -6.24 -5.11 -0.01
CA SER A 265 -5.62 -4.08 0.80
C SER A 265 -5.39 -2.77 0.07
N ILE A 266 -5.50 -1.66 0.80
CA ILE A 266 -5.15 -0.31 0.36
C ILE A 266 -4.04 0.29 1.22
N SER A 267 -3.15 1.06 0.61
CA SER A 267 -2.15 1.87 1.30
C SER A 267 -2.12 3.28 0.74
N ILE A 268 -2.04 4.27 1.63
CA ILE A 268 -1.86 5.68 1.27
C ILE A 268 -0.63 6.26 1.98
N PRO A 269 0.58 5.69 1.80
CA PRO A 269 1.77 6.15 2.50
C PRO A 269 2.02 7.64 2.25
N ARG A 270 2.49 8.37 3.28
CA ARG A 270 3.12 9.68 3.07
C ARG A 270 4.58 9.49 2.67
N HIS A 271 5.06 10.36 1.79
CA HIS A 271 6.49 10.42 1.50
C HIS A 271 7.28 10.70 2.78
N GLN A 272 8.34 9.91 3.01
CA GLN A 272 9.26 10.06 4.13
C GLN A 272 10.62 10.47 3.58
N LYS A 273 11.37 11.24 4.36
CA LYS A 273 12.69 11.72 3.94
C LYS A 273 13.61 10.54 3.60
N ILE A 274 14.43 10.74 2.57
CA ILE A 274 15.43 9.78 2.15
C ILE A 274 16.76 10.15 2.83
N PRO A 275 17.45 9.19 3.47
CA PRO A 275 18.79 9.44 4.01
C PRO A 275 19.74 9.96 2.93
N ASN A 276 20.44 11.05 3.21
CA ASN A 276 21.46 11.63 2.32
C ASN A 276 20.98 12.04 0.91
N HIS A 277 19.68 12.29 0.73
CA HIS A 277 19.12 12.80 -0.53
C HIS A 277 18.23 14.02 -0.29
N CYS A 278 18.36 15.02 -1.15
CA CYS A 278 17.67 16.31 -1.03
C CYS A 278 16.40 16.34 -1.88
N PHE A 279 15.46 15.44 -1.61
CA PHE A 279 14.11 15.53 -2.17
C PHE A 279 13.16 16.19 -1.17
N ALA A 280 12.56 17.31 -1.58
CA ALA A 280 11.50 17.97 -0.82
C ALA A 280 10.15 17.49 -1.32
N THR A 281 9.30 16.96 -0.43
CA THR A 281 7.92 16.61 -0.77
C THR A 281 7.20 17.84 -1.31
N PRO A 282 6.69 17.82 -2.57
CA PRO A 282 6.09 19.01 -3.18
C PRO A 282 4.87 19.54 -2.43
N ASN A 283 4.03 18.64 -1.92
CA ASN A 283 2.77 18.98 -1.26
C ASN A 283 2.55 18.07 -0.04
N PRO A 284 3.27 18.27 1.07
CA PRO A 284 3.18 17.39 2.25
C PRO A 284 1.75 17.39 2.81
N VAL A 285 1.26 16.21 3.20
CA VAL A 285 -0.09 16.06 3.76
C VAL A 285 -0.06 16.29 5.25
N ASP A 286 -0.89 17.19 5.75
CA ASP A 286 -1.07 17.42 7.18
C ASP A 286 -1.82 16.25 7.86
N ASP A 287 -1.66 16.11 9.17
CA ASP A 287 -2.25 15.00 9.92
C ASP A 287 -3.79 15.00 9.90
N LEU A 288 -4.44 16.17 9.91
CA LEU A 288 -5.91 16.24 9.91
C LEU A 288 -6.46 15.73 8.59
N SER A 289 -5.90 16.18 7.46
CA SER A 289 -6.26 15.67 6.14
C SER A 289 -5.98 14.17 6.03
N TYR A 290 -4.82 13.71 6.51
CA TYR A 290 -4.44 12.31 6.46
C TYR A 290 -5.40 11.40 7.25
N ILE A 291 -5.81 11.84 8.44
CA ILE A 291 -6.82 11.16 9.27
C ILE A 291 -8.17 11.12 8.55
N ALA A 292 -8.60 12.24 7.96
CA ALA A 292 -9.85 12.30 7.20
C ALA A 292 -9.84 11.32 6.01
N TYR A 293 -8.74 11.23 5.26
CA TYR A 293 -8.62 10.30 4.13
C TYR A 293 -8.77 8.83 4.55
N HIS A 294 -8.20 8.44 5.70
CA HIS A 294 -8.40 7.09 6.23
C HIS A 294 -9.86 6.80 6.55
N GLY A 295 -10.54 7.76 7.19
CA GLY A 295 -11.96 7.65 7.48
C GLY A 295 -12.82 7.56 6.21
N ILE A 296 -12.55 8.43 5.23
CA ILE A 296 -13.26 8.44 3.94
C ILE A 296 -13.05 7.12 3.19
N ILE A 297 -11.81 6.59 3.13
CA ILE A 297 -11.54 5.28 2.51
C ILE A 297 -12.31 4.17 3.21
N ARG A 298 -12.31 4.13 4.55
CA ARG A 298 -13.07 3.12 5.32
C ARG A 298 -14.55 3.14 4.97
N LEU A 299 -15.15 4.33 4.84
CA LEU A 299 -16.57 4.50 4.53
C LEU A 299 -16.88 4.11 3.08
N ALA A 300 -16.00 4.46 2.13
CA ALA A 300 -16.20 4.20 0.71
C ALA A 300 -15.86 2.75 0.30
N LEU A 301 -15.02 2.06 1.07
CA LEU A 301 -14.55 0.70 0.82
C LEU A 301 -14.59 -0.15 2.10
N PRO A 302 -15.79 -0.50 2.62
CA PRO A 302 -15.94 -1.16 3.91
C PRO A 302 -15.16 -2.49 4.02
N GLU A 303 -15.17 -3.28 2.95
CA GLU A 303 -14.55 -4.62 2.86
C GLU A 303 -13.02 -4.59 2.63
N THR A 304 -12.48 -3.46 2.17
CA THR A 304 -11.04 -3.36 1.89
C THR A 304 -10.25 -3.11 3.16
N ARG A 305 -9.14 -3.83 3.33
CA ARG A 305 -8.28 -3.67 4.50
C ARG A 305 -7.35 -2.47 4.34
N ILE A 306 -7.27 -1.59 5.33
CA ILE A 306 -6.42 -0.40 5.28
C ILE A 306 -5.11 -0.67 6.02
N ILE A 307 -4.00 -0.38 5.35
CA ILE A 307 -2.64 -0.55 5.87
C ILE A 307 -2.08 0.81 6.29
N VAL A 308 -1.55 0.88 7.50
CA VAL A 308 -0.67 1.97 7.95
C VAL A 308 0.68 1.39 8.29
N THR A 309 1.74 2.12 7.95
CA THR A 309 3.11 1.66 8.19
C THR A 309 3.86 2.53 9.18
N ASN A 310 4.99 2.04 9.66
CA ASN A 310 5.97 2.73 10.50
C ASN A 310 6.68 3.92 9.82
N ARG A 311 6.25 4.31 8.61
CA ARG A 311 6.42 5.66 8.09
C ARG A 311 5.82 6.71 9.02
N GLU A 312 4.74 6.36 9.72
CA GLU A 312 4.02 7.26 10.61
C GLU A 312 4.47 7.11 12.06
N ARG A 313 4.48 8.24 12.79
CA ARG A 313 4.78 8.28 14.22
C ARG A 313 3.75 7.53 15.06
N THR A 314 4.19 7.02 16.21
CA THR A 314 3.36 6.25 17.16
C THR A 314 2.02 6.93 17.48
N GLU A 315 2.03 8.24 17.75
CA GLU A 315 0.84 8.99 18.15
C GLU A 315 -0.19 9.05 17.04
N LEU A 316 0.26 9.19 15.78
CA LEU A 316 -0.63 9.21 14.63
C LEU A 316 -1.18 7.81 14.34
N ARG A 317 -0.35 6.77 14.44
CA ARG A 317 -0.80 5.38 14.34
C ARG A 317 -1.89 5.09 15.37
N ASP A 318 -1.72 5.53 16.62
CA ASP A 318 -2.73 5.39 17.67
C ASP A 318 -4.08 6.02 17.32
N ILE A 319 -4.07 7.19 16.69
CA ILE A 319 -5.28 7.88 16.24
C ILE A 319 -5.96 7.12 15.09
N LEU A 320 -5.19 6.49 14.20
CA LEU A 320 -5.67 5.79 13.01
C LEU A 320 -6.16 4.36 13.27
N ARG A 321 -5.58 3.64 14.25
CA ARG A 321 -5.92 2.24 14.61
C ARG A 321 -7.42 1.92 14.66
N PRO A 322 -8.30 2.79 15.19
CA PRO A 322 -9.74 2.57 15.16
C PRO A 322 -10.39 2.46 13.77
N MET A 323 -9.69 2.82 12.68
CA MET A 323 -10.22 2.83 11.30
C MET A 323 -9.44 1.92 10.34
N ILE A 324 -8.31 1.36 10.78
CA ILE A 324 -7.42 0.52 9.95
C ILE A 324 -7.44 -0.94 10.42
N ASN A 325 -6.76 -1.83 9.68
CA ASN A 325 -6.79 -3.27 9.97
C ASN A 325 -5.43 -3.95 9.96
N ILE A 326 -4.42 -3.33 9.34
CA ILE A 326 -3.11 -3.93 9.14
C ILE A 326 -2.04 -2.90 9.46
N GLU A 327 -1.05 -3.31 10.25
CA GLU A 327 0.20 -2.59 10.43
C GLU A 327 1.39 -3.45 10.00
N ASP A 328 2.51 -2.85 9.58
CA ASP A 328 3.74 -3.62 9.38
C ASP A 328 4.31 -4.09 10.73
N LEU A 329 4.99 -5.22 10.70
CA LEU A 329 5.68 -5.78 11.86
C LEU A 329 7.08 -5.19 12.02
N ALA A 330 7.15 -3.87 12.26
CA ALA A 330 8.40 -3.11 12.43
C ALA A 330 9.36 -3.27 11.24
N ALA A 331 8.84 -3.00 10.04
CA ALA A 331 9.56 -3.10 8.79
C ALA A 331 10.85 -2.26 8.79
N ARG A 332 11.95 -2.85 8.35
CA ARG A 332 13.22 -2.15 8.14
C ARG A 332 13.44 -1.99 6.64
N PRO A 333 13.20 -0.80 6.07
CA PRO A 333 13.18 -0.58 4.62
C PRO A 333 14.57 -0.56 3.98
N GLY A 334 15.32 -1.65 4.08
CA GLY A 334 16.61 -1.83 3.44
C GLY A 334 16.93 -3.32 3.27
N VAL A 335 17.78 -3.65 2.30
CA VAL A 335 17.98 -5.04 1.86
C VAL A 335 18.61 -5.91 2.96
N GLY A 336 17.88 -6.94 3.40
CA GLY A 336 18.27 -7.77 4.54
C GLY A 336 18.06 -7.10 5.89
N GLY A 337 17.20 -6.08 5.95
CA GLY A 337 16.97 -5.26 7.13
C GLY A 337 16.49 -6.05 8.35
N ASN A 338 15.93 -7.25 8.21
CA ASN A 338 15.45 -8.01 9.35
C ASN A 338 16.56 -8.77 10.09
N TYR A 339 17.69 -9.08 9.43
CA TYR A 339 18.81 -9.81 10.05
C TYR A 339 20.12 -9.02 10.11
N LYS A 340 20.33 -8.03 9.22
CA LYS A 340 21.52 -7.18 9.23
C LYS A 340 21.39 -6.08 10.27
N ALA A 341 22.50 -5.75 10.94
CA ALA A 341 22.55 -4.65 11.89
C ALA A 341 22.35 -3.29 11.19
N ALA A 342 22.99 -3.09 10.03
CA ALA A 342 22.94 -1.87 9.24
C ALA A 342 22.64 -2.18 7.76
N VAL A 343 21.80 -1.33 7.15
CA VAL A 343 21.41 -1.41 5.74
C VAL A 343 21.24 0.00 5.19
N CYS A 344 21.33 0.16 3.86
CA CYS A 344 20.88 1.38 3.21
C CYS A 344 19.35 1.43 3.26
N MET A 345 18.80 2.47 3.87
CA MET A 345 17.36 2.61 4.10
C MET A 345 16.72 3.40 2.96
N GLN A 346 15.65 2.86 2.37
CA GLN A 346 14.83 3.51 1.34
C GLN A 346 14.23 4.82 1.84
N ASN A 347 13.88 4.89 3.12
CA ASN A 347 13.35 6.07 3.80
C ASN A 347 13.60 6.05 5.31
N GLU A 348 13.54 7.21 5.94
CA GLU A 348 13.51 7.36 7.40
C GLU A 348 12.22 6.75 7.99
N LEU A 349 12.29 6.29 9.25
CA LEU A 349 11.17 5.71 9.99
C LEU A 349 10.50 6.77 10.87
N GLY A 350 9.18 6.76 10.92
CA GLY A 350 8.39 7.52 11.90
C GLY A 350 8.25 6.80 13.24
N ASP A 351 8.36 5.46 13.23
CA ASP A 351 8.29 4.61 14.41
C ASP A 351 9.36 3.50 14.32
N ALA A 352 10.30 3.50 15.26
CA ALA A 352 11.46 2.60 15.26
C ALA A 352 11.35 1.46 16.28
N ARG A 353 10.18 1.27 16.91
CA ARG A 353 9.96 0.19 17.87
C ARG A 353 10.12 -1.18 17.22
N GLY A 354 10.64 -2.13 17.97
CA GLY A 354 10.76 -3.52 17.52
C GLY A 354 9.41 -4.28 17.56
N PRO A 355 9.33 -5.47 16.94
CA PRO A 355 8.10 -6.27 16.92
C PRO A 355 7.50 -6.53 18.31
N GLU A 356 8.30 -6.95 19.28
CA GLU A 356 7.83 -7.29 20.63
C GLU A 356 7.21 -6.11 21.37
N GLU A 357 7.84 -4.95 21.27
CA GLU A 357 7.35 -3.70 21.86
C GLU A 357 6.03 -3.27 21.21
N LEU A 358 5.95 -3.32 19.88
CA LEU A 358 4.75 -2.97 19.12
C LEU A 358 3.56 -3.89 19.45
N ILE A 359 3.79 -5.20 19.50
CA ILE A 359 2.75 -6.18 19.81
C ILE A 359 2.28 -6.00 21.27
N THR A 360 3.20 -5.77 22.21
CA THR A 360 2.88 -5.54 23.62
C THR A 360 2.08 -4.25 23.81
N ASP A 361 2.46 -3.17 23.14
CA ASP A 361 1.75 -1.89 23.14
C ASP A 361 0.29 -2.05 22.69
N LEU A 362 0.07 -2.70 21.54
CA LEU A 362 -1.28 -2.94 20.99
C LEU A 362 -2.14 -3.78 21.93
N ARG A 363 -1.59 -4.85 22.51
CA ARG A 363 -2.29 -5.68 23.51
C ARG A 363 -2.67 -4.88 24.74
N SER A 364 -1.75 -4.05 25.26
CA SER A 364 -2.02 -3.20 26.42
C SER A 364 -3.15 -2.19 26.17
N LYS A 365 -3.31 -1.74 24.92
CA LYS A 365 -4.40 -0.87 24.46
C LYS A 365 -5.70 -1.62 24.14
N GLY A 366 -5.74 -2.94 24.36
CA GLY A 366 -6.90 -3.79 24.16
C GLY A 366 -7.17 -4.19 22.71
N TYR A 367 -6.16 -4.10 21.83
CA TYR A 367 -6.26 -4.67 20.49
C TYR A 367 -5.96 -6.17 20.51
N LYS A 368 -6.74 -6.94 19.76
CA LYS A 368 -6.43 -8.32 19.44
C LYS A 368 -5.40 -8.33 18.29
N VAL A 369 -4.33 -9.10 18.46
CA VAL A 369 -3.25 -9.25 17.49
C VAL A 369 -2.92 -10.73 17.31
N LYS A 370 -2.97 -11.24 16.08
CA LYS A 370 -2.83 -12.67 15.75
C LYS A 370 -1.38 -13.11 15.52
N VAL A 371 -0.46 -12.67 16.38
CA VAL A 371 0.97 -13.01 16.33
C VAL A 371 1.46 -13.53 17.69
N ARG A 372 2.59 -14.26 17.71
CA ARG A 372 3.20 -14.78 18.95
C ARG A 372 4.01 -13.70 19.67
N ILE A 373 4.00 -13.76 21.00
CA ILE A 373 5.08 -13.31 21.91
C ILE A 373 5.35 -14.46 22.84
#